data_AF-A0A4V1SJT0-F1
#
_entry.id   AF-A0A4V1SJT0-F1
#
_cell.length_a   1.000
_cell.length_b   1.000
_cell.length_c   1.000
_cell.angle_alpha   90.00
_cell.angle_beta   90.00
_cell.angle_gamma   90.00
#
_symmetry.space_group_name_H-M   'P 1'
#
loop_
_entity.id
_entity.type
_entity.pdbx_description
1 polymer ?
#
loop_
_entity_poly.entity_id
_entity_poly.type
_entity_poly.pdbx_seq_one_letter_code
_entity_poly.pdbx_strand_id
1 'polypeptide(L)'
;LYDNHAETIFAGDQKGTTGDWTNDYGAFDPCRWTPNNTLFLAEEWAGYGRVVEILNPMAPAGEIQHRVLESIPNVSHEGINFSEKFDDTIYFIDENNSGSIYKFVMAKKGDYTKGQSFVLSIDNFRSSGGDATKDWNAQAAGVARTGEASWIPLTDKNGVPLPGISDPFVDGPTGPSTLSGRKAADDAGGTPYGRPEDMSVSRLSNGREVIYVAITSENLVLSIEMLEKKGGKAASATDKAVVRVLGSNATPKNLGFPTTTGTINSPDNIALDSQGNVYVIEDAPNGSSTGGDIWFFRDKNSDGVAESVDHFMSIRVHGSEATGMIFNPANPLEFCLNVQHPTSTDLATIPNGLGDSVWMFNLANIPNQGFVKSLLKGNRNTNQ
;
A
#
# COMPACT_ATOMS: atom_id res chain seq x y z
N LEU A 1 -14.83 -25.15 13.67
CA LEU A 1 -14.17 -25.54 12.42
C LEU A 1 -15.16 -25.24 11.32
N TYR A 2 -14.98 -24.13 10.62
CA TYR A 2 -15.58 -23.99 9.30
C TYR A 2 -14.98 -25.13 8.47
N ASP A 3 -15.80 -25.95 7.81
CA ASP A 3 -15.28 -26.91 6.83
C ASP A 3 -14.38 -26.14 5.86
N ASN A 4 -13.23 -26.71 5.49
CA ASN A 4 -12.33 -26.12 4.50
C ASN A 4 -13.08 -26.01 3.16
N HIS A 5 -13.75 -24.89 2.96
CA HIS A 5 -14.61 -24.60 1.83
C HIS A 5 -14.14 -23.28 1.24
N ALA A 6 -13.75 -23.32 -0.03
CA ALA A 6 -13.52 -22.14 -0.84
C ALA A 6 -14.74 -21.97 -1.75
N GLU A 7 -15.30 -20.76 -1.79
CA GLU A 7 -16.45 -20.42 -2.63
C GLU A 7 -16.15 -19.13 -3.40
N THR A 8 -16.54 -19.09 -4.66
CA THR A 8 -16.47 -17.86 -5.45
C THR A 8 -17.60 -16.93 -5.02
N ILE A 9 -17.26 -15.87 -4.28
CA ILE A 9 -18.21 -14.87 -3.77
C ILE A 9 -18.60 -13.82 -4.82
N PHE A 10 -17.81 -13.68 -5.87
CA PHE A 10 -17.98 -12.68 -6.93
C PHE A 10 -17.10 -13.05 -8.13
N ALA A 11 -17.63 -12.89 -9.34
CA ALA A 11 -16.88 -13.07 -10.59
C ALA A 11 -17.57 -12.27 -11.72
N GLY A 12 -16.79 -11.88 -12.72
CA GLY A 12 -17.30 -11.30 -13.95
C GLY A 12 -17.73 -12.33 -14.99
N ASP A 13 -17.87 -11.87 -16.24
CA ASP A 13 -18.28 -12.71 -17.38
C ASP A 13 -17.12 -13.44 -18.10
N GLN A 14 -15.89 -13.35 -17.54
CA GLN A 14 -14.65 -13.97 -18.02
C GLN A 14 -14.13 -13.45 -19.37
N LYS A 15 -14.76 -12.41 -19.95
CA LYS A 15 -14.32 -11.85 -21.24
C LYS A 15 -13.10 -10.93 -21.13
N GLY A 16 -12.63 -10.62 -19.91
CA GLY A 16 -11.39 -9.89 -19.68
C GLY A 16 -10.19 -10.62 -20.31
N THR A 17 -10.24 -11.95 -20.37
CA THR A 17 -9.26 -12.78 -21.10
C THR A 17 -9.15 -12.47 -22.60
N THR A 18 -10.18 -11.85 -23.18
CA THR A 18 -10.23 -11.38 -24.57
C THR A 18 -10.15 -9.86 -24.70
N GLY A 19 -9.91 -9.15 -23.59
CA GLY A 19 -9.76 -7.70 -23.53
C GLY A 19 -11.05 -6.91 -23.27
N ASP A 20 -12.19 -7.58 -23.05
CA ASP A 20 -13.44 -6.91 -22.67
C ASP A 20 -13.68 -7.01 -21.16
N TRP A 21 -13.40 -5.92 -20.45
CA TRP A 21 -13.52 -5.85 -18.99
C TRP A 21 -14.79 -5.10 -18.55
N THR A 22 -15.70 -4.82 -19.50
CA THR A 22 -16.94 -4.08 -19.21
C THR A 22 -17.77 -4.77 -18.13
N ASN A 23 -17.80 -6.11 -18.14
CA ASN A 23 -18.49 -6.94 -17.15
C ASN A 23 -17.54 -7.97 -16.52
N ASP A 24 -16.24 -7.69 -16.52
CA ASP A 24 -15.23 -8.59 -15.96
C ASP A 24 -14.22 -7.85 -15.10
N TYR A 25 -13.55 -8.54 -14.20
CA TYR A 25 -12.62 -7.95 -13.24
C TYR A 25 -11.33 -8.76 -13.17
N GLY A 26 -10.20 -8.13 -12.87
CA GLY A 26 -8.91 -8.83 -12.85
C GLY A 26 -7.92 -8.27 -11.86
N ALA A 27 -6.99 -9.13 -11.45
CA ALA A 27 -5.83 -8.79 -10.62
C ALA A 27 -6.21 -7.94 -9.40
N PHE A 28 -7.02 -8.52 -8.50
CA PHE A 28 -7.28 -7.86 -7.24
C PHE A 28 -6.07 -7.99 -6.34
N ASP A 29 -5.46 -6.87 -5.96
CA ASP A 29 -4.44 -6.87 -4.92
C ASP A 29 -4.98 -6.35 -3.58
N PRO A 30 -5.35 -5.06 -3.41
CA PRO A 30 -5.86 -4.62 -2.13
C PRO A 30 -7.13 -5.37 -1.76
N CYS A 31 -7.07 -6.10 -0.66
CA CYS A 31 -8.20 -6.73 -0.01
C CYS A 31 -8.33 -6.17 1.40
N ARG A 32 -9.10 -5.08 1.55
CA ARG A 32 -9.10 -4.28 2.79
C ARG A 32 -10.49 -4.17 3.41
N TRP A 33 -10.58 -4.52 4.69
CA TRP A 33 -11.77 -4.19 5.48
C TRP A 33 -11.92 -2.68 5.61
N THR A 34 -13.15 -2.20 5.40
CA THR A 34 -13.47 -0.80 5.59
C THR A 34 -14.01 -0.53 7.00
N PRO A 35 -13.96 0.73 7.48
CA PRO A 35 -14.63 1.12 8.73
C PRO A 35 -16.14 0.84 8.77
N ASN A 36 -16.77 0.62 7.62
CA ASN A 36 -18.20 0.29 7.52
C ASN A 36 -18.49 -1.22 7.66
N ASN A 37 -17.48 -2.07 7.89
CA ASN A 37 -17.56 -3.53 7.80
C ASN A 37 -17.92 -4.04 6.39
N THR A 38 -17.52 -3.28 5.37
CA THR A 38 -17.50 -3.74 3.97
C THR A 38 -16.08 -4.14 3.59
N LEU A 39 -15.88 -4.71 2.40
CA LEU A 39 -14.56 -5.09 1.90
C LEU A 39 -14.27 -4.34 0.61
N PHE A 40 -13.10 -3.71 0.50
CA PHE A 40 -12.58 -3.18 -0.76
C PHE A 40 -11.71 -4.23 -1.44
N LEU A 41 -11.95 -4.38 -2.75
CA LEU A 41 -11.12 -5.08 -3.73
C LEU A 41 -10.78 -4.06 -4.82
N ALA A 42 -9.57 -4.02 -5.35
CA ALA A 42 -9.29 -3.12 -6.48
C ALA A 42 -8.33 -3.72 -7.49
N GLU A 43 -8.54 -3.36 -8.76
CA GLU A 43 -7.79 -3.89 -9.90
C GLU A 43 -6.41 -3.23 -10.01
N GLU A 44 -5.37 -4.06 -10.19
CA GLU A 44 -3.97 -3.66 -10.16
C GLU A 44 -3.34 -3.66 -11.57
N TRP A 45 -2.91 -4.81 -12.10
CA TRP A 45 -2.31 -4.92 -13.45
C TRP A 45 -3.28 -5.30 -14.58
N ALA A 46 -4.50 -5.76 -14.26
CA ALA A 46 -5.55 -6.13 -15.22
C ALA A 46 -6.81 -5.29 -15.04
N GLY A 47 -7.75 -5.37 -15.97
CA GLY A 47 -9.01 -4.63 -15.87
C GLY A 47 -8.87 -3.13 -16.18
N TYR A 48 -9.72 -2.34 -15.52
CA TYR A 48 -9.85 -0.90 -15.74
C TYR A 48 -9.34 -0.07 -14.55
N GLY A 49 -8.67 -0.69 -13.58
CA GLY A 49 -8.15 -0.01 -12.38
C GLY A 49 -9.25 0.38 -11.39
N ARG A 50 -10.38 -0.33 -11.38
CA ARG A 50 -11.56 0.04 -10.58
C ARG A 50 -11.42 -0.44 -9.14
N VAL A 51 -12.01 0.31 -8.21
CA VAL A 51 -12.27 -0.15 -6.84
C VAL A 51 -13.69 -0.74 -6.76
N VAL A 52 -13.80 -1.94 -6.20
CA VAL A 52 -15.05 -2.66 -5.94
C VAL A 52 -15.24 -2.75 -4.43
N GLU A 53 -16.43 -2.34 -3.95
CA GLU A 53 -16.83 -2.54 -2.57
C GLU A 53 -17.82 -3.70 -2.46
N ILE A 54 -17.47 -4.72 -1.70
CA ILE A 54 -18.37 -5.79 -1.26
C ILE A 54 -19.11 -5.32 -0.02
N LEU A 55 -20.43 -5.17 -0.13
CA LEU A 55 -21.28 -4.51 0.88
C LEU A 55 -21.63 -5.42 2.07
N ASN A 56 -21.53 -6.72 1.89
CA ASN A 56 -21.91 -7.73 2.88
C ASN A 56 -20.96 -8.95 2.81
N PRO A 57 -19.64 -8.77 3.02
CA PRO A 57 -18.62 -9.80 2.75
C PRO A 57 -18.76 -11.10 3.56
N MET A 58 -19.61 -11.12 4.60
CA MET A 58 -19.91 -12.30 5.42
C MET A 58 -21.20 -13.03 5.02
N ALA A 59 -21.90 -12.57 3.98
CA ALA A 59 -23.10 -13.23 3.47
C ALA A 59 -22.75 -14.52 2.71
N PRO A 60 -23.70 -15.46 2.54
CA PRO A 60 -23.53 -16.58 1.62
C PRO A 60 -23.17 -16.09 0.21
N ALA A 61 -22.34 -16.82 -0.55
CA ALA A 61 -21.83 -16.32 -1.84
C ALA A 61 -22.94 -15.88 -2.82
N GLY A 62 -24.06 -16.61 -2.88
CA GLY A 62 -25.21 -16.25 -3.72
C GLY A 62 -25.98 -15.00 -3.29
N GLU A 63 -25.67 -14.44 -2.12
CA GLU A 63 -26.29 -13.23 -1.55
C GLU A 63 -25.32 -12.04 -1.49
N ILE A 64 -24.08 -12.20 -1.95
CA ILE A 64 -23.07 -11.15 -1.96
C ILE A 64 -23.54 -10.00 -2.86
N GLN A 65 -23.46 -8.79 -2.31
CA GLN A 65 -23.75 -7.52 -2.96
C GLN A 65 -22.45 -6.76 -3.11
N HIS A 66 -22.26 -6.14 -4.27
CA HIS A 66 -21.10 -5.33 -4.55
C HIS A 66 -21.48 -4.09 -5.35
N ARG A 67 -20.56 -3.13 -5.41
CA ARG A 67 -20.64 -1.96 -6.30
C ARG A 67 -19.24 -1.57 -6.75
N VAL A 68 -19.14 -1.02 -7.95
CA VAL A 68 -17.94 -0.29 -8.40
C VAL A 68 -18.01 1.13 -7.85
N LEU A 69 -16.90 1.65 -7.35
CA LEU A 69 -16.79 3.02 -6.85
C LEU A 69 -16.27 3.95 -7.95
N GLU A 70 -17.18 4.66 -8.62
CA GLU A 70 -16.87 5.68 -9.63
C GLU A 70 -16.40 7.03 -9.04
N SER A 71 -15.97 7.01 -7.78
CA SER A 71 -15.54 8.16 -6.99
C SER A 71 -14.07 8.10 -6.62
N ILE A 72 -13.43 6.94 -6.78
CA ILE A 72 -12.00 6.75 -6.56
C ILE A 72 -11.34 6.63 -7.94
N PRO A 73 -10.28 7.41 -8.23
CA PRO A 73 -9.56 7.37 -9.51
C PRO A 73 -9.16 5.95 -9.93
N ASN A 74 -9.33 5.66 -11.22
CA ASN A 74 -8.90 4.40 -11.80
C ASN A 74 -7.37 4.40 -11.98
N VAL A 75 -6.67 3.57 -11.21
CA VAL A 75 -5.20 3.43 -11.21
C VAL A 75 -4.85 1.96 -11.01
N SER A 76 -3.56 1.60 -11.09
CA SER A 76 -3.11 0.26 -10.71
C SER A 76 -3.09 0.19 -9.20
N HIS A 77 -4.19 -0.24 -8.58
CA HIS A 77 -4.32 -0.19 -7.13
C HIS A 77 -3.57 -1.34 -6.48
N GLU A 78 -2.65 -1.00 -5.58
CA GLU A 78 -1.93 -1.94 -4.71
C GLU A 78 -2.23 -1.54 -3.25
N GLY A 79 -1.47 -0.61 -2.66
CA GLY A 79 -1.79 -0.07 -1.33
C GLY A 79 -3.05 0.79 -1.28
N ILE A 80 -4.08 0.38 -0.51
CA ILE A 80 -5.25 1.21 -0.12
C ILE A 80 -5.46 1.17 1.40
N ASN A 81 -5.44 2.33 2.04
CA ASN A 81 -5.57 2.44 3.50
C ASN A 81 -6.46 3.60 3.94
N PHE A 82 -7.21 3.38 5.02
CA PHE A 82 -8.00 4.40 5.70
C PHE A 82 -7.12 5.19 6.67
N SER A 83 -7.38 6.49 6.77
CA SER A 83 -6.74 7.35 7.76
C SER A 83 -7.13 6.94 9.19
N GLU A 84 -6.14 6.98 10.09
CA GLU A 84 -6.31 6.76 11.54
C GLU A 84 -6.80 8.02 12.26
N LYS A 85 -6.74 9.17 11.61
CA LYS A 85 -7.03 10.48 12.20
C LYS A 85 -8.19 11.22 11.55
N PHE A 86 -8.36 11.07 10.25
CA PHE A 86 -9.35 11.75 9.43
C PHE A 86 -10.33 10.71 8.88
N ASP A 87 -11.44 10.54 9.57
CA ASP A 87 -12.40 9.46 9.35
C ASP A 87 -13.16 9.52 8.01
N ASP A 88 -12.92 10.56 7.22
CA ASP A 88 -13.41 10.80 5.87
C ASP A 88 -12.31 10.63 4.80
N THR A 89 -11.12 10.17 5.16
CA THR A 89 -9.96 10.13 4.25
C THR A 89 -9.47 8.71 3.97
N ILE A 90 -9.20 8.45 2.69
CA ILE A 90 -8.57 7.24 2.16
C ILE A 90 -7.29 7.65 1.44
N TYR A 91 -6.24 6.87 1.61
CA TYR A 91 -4.99 6.96 0.84
C TYR A 91 -4.89 5.74 -0.06
N PHE A 92 -4.38 5.96 -1.27
CA PHE A 92 -4.14 4.90 -2.23
C PHE A 92 -2.99 5.29 -3.17
N ILE A 93 -2.46 4.33 -3.91
CA ILE A 93 -1.36 4.53 -4.85
C ILE A 93 -1.68 3.96 -6.22
N ASP A 94 -0.75 4.19 -7.13
CA ASP A 94 -0.75 3.66 -8.49
C ASP A 94 0.54 2.89 -8.74
N GLU A 95 0.45 1.56 -8.82
CA GLU A 95 1.55 0.64 -9.02
C GLU A 95 2.06 0.67 -10.45
N ASN A 96 2.84 1.71 -10.73
CA ASN A 96 3.50 1.87 -12.00
C ASN A 96 4.81 2.62 -11.80
N ASN A 97 5.79 2.42 -12.68
CA ASN A 97 7.04 3.15 -12.58
C ASN A 97 6.90 4.66 -12.84
N SER A 98 5.76 5.15 -13.34
CA SER A 98 5.41 6.58 -13.32
C SER A 98 4.23 6.89 -12.39
N GLY A 99 3.93 6.00 -11.45
CA GLY A 99 2.78 6.08 -10.58
C GLY A 99 2.94 7.09 -9.45
N SER A 100 1.83 7.59 -8.94
CA SER A 100 1.79 8.62 -7.89
C SER A 100 1.12 8.10 -6.61
N ILE A 101 1.10 8.94 -5.58
CA ILE A 101 0.44 8.69 -4.31
C ILE A 101 -0.78 9.61 -4.22
N TYR A 102 -1.92 9.07 -3.82
CA TYR A 102 -3.22 9.74 -3.90
C TYR A 102 -3.92 9.80 -2.54
N LYS A 103 -4.90 10.69 -2.48
CA LYS A 103 -5.79 10.87 -1.34
C LYS A 103 -7.20 11.11 -1.84
N PHE A 104 -8.18 10.43 -1.25
CA PHE A 104 -9.60 10.67 -1.46
C PHE A 104 -10.24 11.14 -0.15
N VAL A 105 -11.00 12.23 -0.21
CA VAL A 105 -11.73 12.79 0.93
C VAL A 105 -13.23 12.70 0.64
N MET A 106 -13.95 11.91 1.43
CA MET A 106 -15.37 11.67 1.26
C MET A 106 -16.18 12.97 1.45
N ALA A 107 -17.18 13.18 0.59
CA ALA A 107 -18.12 14.30 0.76
C ALA A 107 -18.97 14.15 2.03
N LYS A 108 -19.18 12.90 2.46
CA LYS A 108 -19.83 12.53 3.71
C LYS A 108 -19.07 11.33 4.30
N LYS A 109 -18.63 11.46 5.55
CA LYS A 109 -17.98 10.38 6.30
C LYS A 109 -18.74 9.05 6.15
N GLY A 110 -18.01 7.99 5.80
CA GLY A 110 -18.54 6.64 5.61
C GLY A 110 -19.34 6.45 4.33
N ASP A 111 -19.41 7.45 3.44
CA ASP A 111 -20.01 7.31 2.12
C ASP A 111 -18.91 7.40 1.06
N TYR A 112 -18.51 6.24 0.55
CA TYR A 112 -17.41 6.13 -0.41
C TYR A 112 -17.80 6.57 -1.81
N THR A 113 -19.09 6.76 -2.14
CA THR A 113 -19.53 6.98 -3.53
C THR A 113 -19.39 8.43 -4.00
N LYS A 114 -18.87 9.33 -3.17
CA LYS A 114 -18.71 10.74 -3.52
C LYS A 114 -17.66 11.42 -2.67
N GLY A 115 -16.80 12.22 -3.30
CA GLY A 115 -15.76 12.95 -2.58
C GLY A 115 -14.85 13.72 -3.51
N GLN A 116 -13.69 14.11 -2.98
CA GLN A 116 -12.66 14.84 -3.68
C GLN A 116 -11.37 14.01 -3.75
N SER A 117 -10.80 13.92 -4.94
CA SER A 117 -9.53 13.23 -5.18
C SER A 117 -8.38 14.20 -5.29
N PHE A 118 -7.22 13.79 -4.78
CA PHE A 118 -5.97 14.55 -4.78
C PHE A 118 -4.80 13.66 -5.14
N VAL A 119 -3.74 14.25 -5.70
CA VAL A 119 -2.44 13.63 -5.89
C VAL A 119 -1.38 14.35 -5.05
N LEU A 120 -0.40 13.62 -4.53
CA LEU A 120 0.75 14.18 -3.82
C LEU A 120 1.74 14.80 -4.82
N SER A 121 2.13 16.05 -4.58
CA SER A 121 3.19 16.74 -5.32
C SER A 121 4.19 17.31 -4.35
N ILE A 122 5.47 16.96 -4.52
CA ILE A 122 6.57 17.62 -3.81
C ILE A 122 6.68 19.05 -4.34
N ASP A 123 6.73 20.02 -3.43
CA ASP A 123 6.68 21.45 -3.79
C ASP A 123 7.89 21.81 -4.66
N ASN A 124 9.08 21.27 -4.33
CA ASN A 124 10.31 21.47 -5.08
C ASN A 124 10.34 20.72 -6.43
N PHE A 125 9.70 19.55 -6.54
CA PHE A 125 9.54 18.85 -7.82
C PHE A 125 8.79 19.75 -8.81
N ARG A 126 7.65 20.25 -8.37
CA ARG A 126 6.79 21.13 -9.17
C ARG A 126 7.48 22.44 -9.53
N SER A 127 8.09 23.13 -8.54
CA SER A 127 8.70 24.44 -8.78
C SER A 127 9.94 24.39 -9.68
N SER A 128 10.61 23.23 -9.75
CA SER A 128 11.76 23.01 -10.64
C SER A 128 11.37 22.54 -12.04
N GLY A 129 10.07 22.39 -12.34
CA GLY A 129 9.59 21.91 -13.63
C GLY A 129 9.74 20.40 -13.79
N GLY A 130 9.62 19.64 -12.70
CA GLY A 130 9.58 18.17 -12.73
C GLY A 130 8.52 17.66 -13.72
N ASP A 131 8.86 16.60 -14.45
CA ASP A 131 7.99 15.98 -15.43
C ASP A 131 7.26 14.80 -14.80
N ALA A 132 5.95 14.96 -14.58
CA ALA A 132 5.10 13.98 -13.93
C ALA A 132 4.96 12.68 -14.74
N THR A 133 5.18 12.73 -16.05
CA THR A 133 5.02 11.58 -16.96
C THR A 133 6.23 10.65 -17.00
N LYS A 134 7.27 10.95 -16.21
CA LYS A 134 8.52 10.18 -16.24
C LYS A 134 8.37 8.83 -15.58
N ASP A 135 8.97 7.84 -16.23
CA ASP A 135 9.23 6.49 -15.74
C ASP A 135 10.45 6.48 -14.79
N TRP A 136 10.34 5.76 -13.67
CA TRP A 136 11.28 5.70 -12.55
C TRP A 136 11.57 4.25 -12.14
N ASN A 137 12.17 3.47 -13.01
CA ASN A 137 12.61 2.12 -12.66
C ASN A 137 13.83 2.05 -11.69
N ALA A 138 14.29 3.19 -11.16
CA ALA A 138 15.36 3.32 -10.18
C ALA A 138 15.36 4.71 -9.55
N GLN A 139 16.04 4.87 -8.41
CA GLN A 139 16.36 6.20 -7.88
C GLN A 139 17.17 6.98 -8.90
N ALA A 140 16.77 8.23 -9.21
CA ALA A 140 17.63 9.14 -9.98
C ALA A 140 18.04 10.35 -9.15
N ALA A 141 19.35 10.59 -9.12
CA ALA A 141 19.93 11.72 -8.44
C ALA A 141 19.54 13.04 -9.13
N GLY A 142 19.33 14.09 -8.33
CA GLY A 142 19.11 15.45 -8.83
C GLY A 142 17.67 15.86 -9.08
N VAL A 143 16.69 14.98 -8.83
CA VAL A 143 15.25 15.32 -8.88
C VAL A 143 14.67 15.32 -7.48
N ALA A 144 14.09 16.44 -7.05
CA ALA A 144 13.59 16.62 -5.70
C ALA A 144 12.25 15.90 -5.49
N ARG A 145 12.26 14.62 -5.12
CA ARG A 145 11.05 13.79 -4.88
C ARG A 145 10.76 13.51 -3.39
N THR A 146 11.38 14.30 -2.51
CA THR A 146 11.13 14.35 -1.06
C THR A 146 11.16 15.80 -0.57
N GLY A 147 10.62 16.08 0.62
CA GLY A 147 10.57 17.40 1.24
C GLY A 147 9.13 17.86 1.50
N GLU A 148 8.94 19.17 1.63
CA GLU A 148 7.61 19.78 1.70
C GLU A 148 6.78 19.42 0.46
N ALA A 149 5.52 19.09 0.68
CA ALA A 149 4.63 18.61 -0.35
C ALA A 149 3.20 19.10 -0.15
N SER A 150 2.45 19.04 -1.24
CA SER A 150 1.05 19.45 -1.33
C SER A 150 0.18 18.34 -1.92
N TRP A 151 -1.01 18.18 -1.37
CA TRP A 151 -2.09 17.40 -1.98
C TRP A 151 -2.81 18.29 -2.99
N ILE A 152 -2.54 18.07 -4.28
CA ILE A 152 -3.10 18.84 -5.39
C ILE A 152 -4.45 18.23 -5.79
N PRO A 153 -5.54 19.01 -5.81
CA PRO A 153 -6.85 18.47 -6.15
C PRO A 153 -6.91 18.07 -7.63
N LEU A 154 -7.49 16.90 -7.90
CA LEU A 154 -7.83 16.42 -9.25
C LEU A 154 -9.28 16.77 -9.59
N THR A 155 -10.15 16.72 -8.58
CA THR A 155 -11.59 17.01 -8.70
C THR A 155 -12.02 18.11 -7.74
N ASP A 156 -13.24 18.61 -7.90
CA ASP A 156 -13.95 19.36 -6.88
C ASP A 156 -14.50 18.42 -5.77
N LYS A 157 -15.14 19.02 -4.76
CA LYS A 157 -15.74 18.29 -3.62
C LYS A 157 -16.89 17.34 -3.97
N ASN A 158 -17.39 17.42 -5.21
CA ASN A 158 -18.48 16.58 -5.70
C ASN A 158 -17.97 15.46 -6.61
N GLY A 159 -16.67 15.37 -6.84
CA GLY A 159 -16.06 14.41 -7.77
C GLY A 159 -16.07 14.90 -9.22
N VAL A 160 -16.25 16.19 -9.49
CA VAL A 160 -16.17 16.72 -10.86
C VAL A 160 -14.71 17.06 -11.18
N PRO A 161 -14.10 16.54 -12.27
CA PRO A 161 -12.73 16.87 -12.66
C PRO A 161 -12.51 18.39 -12.78
N LEU A 162 -11.37 18.89 -12.28
CA LEU A 162 -11.05 20.31 -12.37
C LEU A 162 -10.65 20.71 -13.81
N PRO A 163 -10.79 22.00 -14.18
CA PRO A 163 -10.38 22.47 -15.50
C PRO A 163 -8.91 22.15 -15.80
N GLY A 164 -8.67 21.49 -16.94
CA GLY A 164 -7.33 21.05 -17.36
C GLY A 164 -6.90 19.70 -16.81
N ILE A 165 -7.70 19.05 -15.97
CA ILE A 165 -7.46 17.69 -15.45
C ILE A 165 -8.33 16.71 -16.23
N SER A 166 -7.73 15.62 -16.73
CA SER A 166 -8.47 14.50 -17.33
C SER A 166 -9.42 13.86 -16.32
N ASP A 167 -10.53 13.31 -16.81
CA ASP A 167 -11.48 12.62 -15.94
C ASP A 167 -10.84 11.34 -15.36
N PRO A 168 -10.62 11.25 -14.03
CA PRO A 168 -9.89 10.15 -13.43
C PRO A 168 -10.71 8.87 -13.30
N PHE A 169 -12.03 8.91 -13.51
CA PHE A 169 -12.95 7.78 -13.25
C PHE A 169 -13.35 7.00 -14.50
N VAL A 170 -12.79 7.35 -15.65
CA VAL A 170 -13.16 6.74 -16.93
C VAL A 170 -12.49 5.37 -17.07
N ASP A 171 -13.28 4.36 -17.44
CA ASP A 171 -12.75 3.07 -17.86
C ASP A 171 -11.86 3.27 -19.10
N GLY A 172 -10.55 3.09 -18.91
CA GLY A 172 -9.52 3.35 -19.91
C GLY A 172 -9.19 2.12 -20.78
N PRO A 173 -8.26 2.28 -21.75
CA PRO A 173 -7.66 1.12 -22.39
C PRO A 173 -6.99 0.23 -21.34
N THR A 174 -7.16 -1.08 -21.50
CA THR A 174 -6.76 -2.10 -20.54
C THR A 174 -5.26 -2.09 -20.28
N GLY A 175 -4.87 -2.22 -19.02
CA GLY A 175 -3.47 -2.38 -18.60
C GLY A 175 -2.89 -1.16 -17.88
N PRO A 176 -1.81 -1.37 -17.13
CA PRO A 176 -1.39 -0.44 -16.09
C PRO A 176 -1.00 0.90 -16.67
N SER A 177 -0.30 0.99 -17.81
CA SER A 177 0.35 2.22 -18.31
C SER A 177 -0.58 3.32 -18.84
N THR A 178 -1.88 3.10 -18.96
CA THR A 178 -2.81 4.05 -19.61
C THR A 178 -4.06 4.41 -18.81
N LEU A 179 -4.06 4.12 -17.50
CA LEU A 179 -5.20 4.36 -16.62
C LEU A 179 -5.47 5.87 -16.41
N SER A 180 -6.76 6.23 -16.35
CA SER A 180 -7.23 7.62 -16.34
C SER A 180 -6.83 8.39 -15.11
N GLY A 181 -6.80 7.74 -13.94
CA GLY A 181 -6.36 8.34 -12.69
C GLY A 181 -4.90 8.79 -12.74
N ARG A 182 -4.03 8.01 -13.38
CA ARG A 182 -2.62 8.41 -13.61
C ARG A 182 -2.54 9.62 -14.51
N LYS A 183 -3.27 9.61 -15.62
CA LYS A 183 -3.30 10.76 -16.52
C LYS A 183 -3.77 12.03 -15.80
N ALA A 184 -4.78 11.93 -14.93
CA ALA A 184 -5.23 13.06 -14.13
C ALA A 184 -4.15 13.56 -13.15
N ALA A 185 -3.39 12.65 -12.53
CA ALA A 185 -2.22 13.00 -11.72
C ALA A 185 -1.14 13.73 -12.53
N ASP A 186 -0.84 13.26 -13.73
CA ASP A 186 0.11 13.90 -14.64
C ASP A 186 -0.31 15.33 -14.99
N ASP A 187 -1.59 15.51 -15.35
CA ASP A 187 -2.17 16.83 -15.67
C ASP A 187 -2.08 17.79 -14.47
N ALA A 188 -2.17 17.27 -13.23
CA ALA A 188 -2.05 18.04 -11.99
C ALA A 188 -0.60 18.29 -11.54
N GLY A 189 0.38 17.65 -12.18
CA GLY A 189 1.79 17.72 -11.80
C GLY A 189 2.11 16.93 -10.52
N GLY A 190 1.47 15.77 -10.33
CA GLY A 190 1.82 14.83 -9.27
C GLY A 190 3.30 14.43 -9.32
N THR A 191 3.88 14.07 -8.18
CA THR A 191 5.25 13.54 -8.15
C THR A 191 5.22 12.04 -8.38
N PRO A 192 5.75 11.54 -9.51
CA PRO A 192 5.81 10.12 -9.78
C PRO A 192 6.94 9.44 -8.98
N TYR A 193 6.75 8.16 -8.72
CA TYR A 193 7.70 7.28 -8.07
C TYR A 193 7.81 5.96 -8.82
N GLY A 194 8.90 5.25 -8.57
CA GLY A 194 9.16 3.96 -9.16
C GLY A 194 8.34 2.85 -8.54
N ARG A 195 7.13 2.65 -9.08
CA ARG A 195 6.22 1.55 -8.71
C ARG A 195 5.94 1.58 -7.21
N PRO A 196 5.20 2.61 -6.73
CA PRO A 196 4.61 2.56 -5.40
C PRO A 196 3.84 1.25 -5.25
N GLU A 197 4.07 0.52 -4.17
CA GLU A 197 3.35 -0.73 -3.87
C GLU A 197 2.53 -0.54 -2.58
N ASP A 198 2.56 -1.44 -1.63
CA ASP A 198 1.71 -1.34 -0.44
C ASP A 198 2.02 -0.08 0.42
N MET A 199 1.05 0.25 1.26
CA MET A 199 1.17 1.31 2.24
C MET A 199 0.59 0.93 3.61
N SER A 200 0.99 1.67 4.64
CA SER A 200 0.39 1.59 5.97
C SER A 200 0.30 2.94 6.64
N VAL A 201 -0.70 3.13 7.50
CA VAL A 201 -0.95 4.40 8.20
C VAL A 201 -0.71 4.22 9.70
N SER A 202 0.02 5.17 10.28
CA SER A 202 0.39 5.20 11.69
C SER A 202 0.43 6.65 12.21
N ARG A 203 1.03 6.85 13.39
CA ARG A 203 1.30 8.18 13.96
C ARG A 203 2.76 8.29 14.41
N LEU A 204 3.36 9.45 14.13
CA LEU A 204 4.68 9.81 14.65
C LEU A 204 4.62 10.18 16.14
N SER A 205 5.78 10.28 16.79
CA SER A 205 5.89 10.71 18.20
C SER A 205 5.26 12.07 18.48
N ASN A 206 5.17 12.93 17.46
CA ASN A 206 4.53 14.25 17.54
C ASN A 206 2.98 14.20 17.42
N GLY A 207 2.40 13.01 17.23
CA GLY A 207 0.96 12.77 17.14
C GLY A 207 0.32 13.06 15.77
N ARG A 208 1.12 13.41 14.76
CA ARG A 208 0.67 13.55 13.37
C ARG A 208 0.59 12.19 12.69
N GLU A 209 -0.37 12.09 11.78
CA GLU A 209 -0.51 10.92 10.94
C GLU A 209 0.67 10.80 9.97
N VAL A 210 1.12 9.58 9.73
CA VAL A 210 2.16 9.26 8.75
C VAL A 210 1.71 8.09 7.90
N ILE A 211 1.99 8.17 6.61
CA ILE A 211 1.82 7.07 5.65
C ILE A 211 3.22 6.55 5.33
N TYR A 212 3.41 5.24 5.45
CA TYR A 212 4.58 4.55 4.92
C TYR A 212 4.21 3.93 3.59
N VAL A 213 5.05 4.09 2.57
CA VAL A 213 4.80 3.58 1.21
C VAL A 213 6.06 2.95 0.68
N ALA A 214 5.96 1.71 0.20
CA ALA A 214 7.08 1.03 -0.42
C ALA A 214 7.24 1.52 -1.87
N ILE A 215 8.48 1.81 -2.27
CA ILE A 215 8.80 2.26 -3.63
C ILE A 215 9.78 1.23 -4.20
N THR A 216 9.20 0.20 -4.79
CA THR A 216 9.84 -1.08 -5.08
C THR A 216 11.02 -0.94 -6.05
N SER A 217 10.82 -0.26 -7.19
CA SER A 217 11.85 -0.05 -8.21
C SER A 217 12.99 0.84 -7.70
N GLU A 218 12.75 1.57 -6.63
CA GLU A 218 13.73 2.47 -6.03
C GLU A 218 14.40 1.89 -4.78
N ASN A 219 14.02 0.69 -4.34
CA ASN A 219 14.59 0.02 -3.16
C ASN A 219 14.59 0.92 -1.90
N LEU A 220 13.49 1.64 -1.69
CA LEU A 220 13.31 2.52 -0.55
C LEU A 220 11.87 2.48 -0.05
N VAL A 221 11.68 2.96 1.18
CA VAL A 221 10.36 3.23 1.76
C VAL A 221 10.27 4.71 2.09
N LEU A 222 9.16 5.35 1.72
CA LEU A 222 8.86 6.73 2.07
C LEU A 222 8.11 6.81 3.40
N SER A 223 8.28 7.91 4.11
CA SER A 223 7.35 8.36 5.15
C SER A 223 6.73 9.69 4.73
N ILE A 224 5.41 9.80 4.84
CA ILE A 224 4.62 10.95 4.42
C ILE A 224 3.86 11.47 5.63
N GLU A 225 4.43 12.46 6.31
CA GLU A 225 3.84 13.07 7.50
C GLU A 225 2.77 14.09 7.09
N MET A 226 1.54 13.92 7.60
CA MET A 226 0.46 14.87 7.39
C MET A 226 0.63 16.11 8.25
N LEU A 227 0.68 17.27 7.60
CA LEU A 227 0.69 18.54 8.30
C LEU A 227 -0.73 18.93 8.70
N GLU A 228 -0.84 19.57 9.85
CA GLU A 228 -2.12 19.90 10.48
C GLU A 228 -2.19 21.40 10.79
N LYS A 229 -3.34 22.01 10.53
CA LYS A 229 -3.63 23.36 11.01
C LYS A 229 -3.92 23.26 12.51
N LYS A 230 -3.10 23.90 13.34
CA LYS A 230 -3.43 24.06 14.77
C LYS A 230 -4.60 25.05 14.91
N GLY A 231 -5.80 24.55 15.19
CA GLY A 231 -6.95 25.39 15.55
C GLY A 231 -8.25 24.62 15.77
N GLY A 232 -8.68 24.46 17.04
CA GLY A 232 -9.96 23.85 17.43
C GLY A 232 -9.88 22.42 17.98
N LYS A 233 -10.95 21.94 18.63
CA LYS A 233 -11.01 20.65 19.38
C LYS A 233 -10.82 19.38 18.54
N ALA A 234 -10.66 19.50 17.22
CA ALA A 234 -10.27 18.42 16.32
C ALA A 234 -9.37 19.00 15.22
N ALA A 235 -8.21 18.38 14.97
CA ALA A 235 -7.36 18.75 13.85
C ALA A 235 -8.04 18.34 12.54
N SER A 236 -8.07 19.23 11.55
CA SER A 236 -8.45 18.89 10.17
C SER A 236 -7.20 18.69 9.34
N ALA A 237 -7.19 17.69 8.45
CA ALA A 237 -6.10 17.49 7.50
C ALA A 237 -5.85 18.80 6.72
N THR A 238 -4.59 19.17 6.56
CA THR A 238 -4.24 20.20 5.58
C THR A 238 -4.06 19.57 4.21
N ASP A 239 -3.91 20.42 3.22
CA ASP A 239 -3.39 20.08 1.90
C ASP A 239 -1.86 19.95 1.90
N LYS A 240 -1.19 19.91 3.06
CA LYS A 240 0.27 19.88 3.17
C LYS A 240 0.80 18.61 3.83
N ALA A 241 1.99 18.21 3.42
CA ALA A 241 2.70 17.03 3.89
C ALA A 241 4.21 17.28 3.94
N VAL A 242 4.95 16.43 4.65
CA VAL A 242 6.40 16.32 4.53
C VAL A 242 6.76 14.89 4.17
N VAL A 243 7.44 14.72 3.04
CA VAL A 243 7.88 13.42 2.52
C VAL A 243 9.36 13.22 2.84
N ARG A 244 9.71 12.06 3.41
CA ARG A 244 11.08 11.66 3.71
C ARG A 244 11.31 10.25 3.19
N VAL A 245 12.58 9.87 3.06
CA VAL A 245 12.93 8.44 2.99
C VAL A 245 12.93 7.92 4.42
N LEU A 246 12.03 6.98 4.73
CA LEU A 246 12.06 6.25 6.00
C LEU A 246 13.35 5.41 6.08
N GLY A 247 13.63 4.65 5.02
CA GLY A 247 14.87 3.89 4.91
C GLY A 247 15.10 3.35 3.50
N SER A 248 16.35 2.99 3.23
CA SER A 248 16.80 2.40 1.96
C SER A 248 18.09 1.61 2.18
N ASN A 249 18.71 1.12 1.10
CA ASN A 249 20.05 0.53 1.18
C ASN A 249 21.15 1.47 1.71
N ALA A 250 20.92 2.78 1.76
CA ALA A 250 21.85 3.75 2.36
C ALA A 250 21.70 3.85 3.90
N THR A 251 20.59 3.37 4.46
CA THR A 251 20.37 3.36 5.91
C THR A 251 21.29 2.33 6.58
N PRO A 252 21.85 2.62 7.77
CA PRO A 252 22.61 1.63 8.53
C PRO A 252 21.84 0.33 8.71
N LYS A 253 22.52 -0.81 8.65
CA LYS A 253 21.89 -2.13 8.79
C LYS A 253 22.29 -2.79 10.09
N ASN A 254 21.33 -3.43 10.76
CA ASN A 254 21.55 -4.17 12.00
C ASN A 254 22.33 -3.36 13.05
N LEU A 255 22.07 -2.06 13.17
CA LEU A 255 22.86 -1.17 14.04
C LEU A 255 22.83 -1.67 15.48
N GLY A 256 24.00 -1.99 16.05
CA GLY A 256 24.16 -2.55 17.39
C GLY A 256 24.04 -4.08 17.48
N PHE A 257 23.91 -4.78 16.35
CA PHE A 257 23.80 -6.23 16.23
C PHE A 257 24.81 -6.78 15.20
N PRO A 258 24.96 -8.11 15.07
CA PRO A 258 25.79 -8.69 14.00
C PRO A 258 25.36 -8.18 12.62
N THR A 259 26.34 -7.83 11.80
CA THR A 259 26.12 -7.28 10.46
C THR A 259 25.44 -8.31 9.55
N THR A 260 24.58 -7.82 8.66
CA THR A 260 23.97 -8.60 7.58
C THR A 260 24.61 -8.23 6.23
N THR A 261 24.65 -9.18 5.30
CA THR A 261 24.99 -8.93 3.89
C THR A 261 23.75 -8.66 3.04
N GLY A 262 22.55 -8.77 3.61
CA GLY A 262 21.30 -8.51 2.92
C GLY A 262 21.20 -7.08 2.40
N THR A 263 20.45 -6.92 1.32
CA THR A 263 20.14 -5.64 0.70
C THR A 263 18.65 -5.55 0.47
N ILE A 264 18.07 -4.39 0.78
CA ILE A 264 16.68 -4.12 0.44
C ILE A 264 16.56 -4.19 -1.08
N ASN A 265 15.69 -5.04 -1.61
CA ASN A 265 15.47 -5.20 -3.03
C ASN A 265 13.99 -5.48 -3.31
N SER A 266 13.35 -4.62 -4.10
CA SER A 266 11.91 -4.68 -4.39
C SER A 266 11.06 -4.70 -3.11
N PRO A 267 11.18 -3.70 -2.20
CA PRO A 267 10.27 -3.58 -1.09
C PRO A 267 8.85 -3.38 -1.63
N ASP A 268 7.93 -4.21 -1.14
CA ASP A 268 6.54 -4.29 -1.59
C ASP A 268 5.60 -4.07 -0.40
N ASN A 269 5.27 -5.13 0.35
CA ASN A 269 4.25 -4.98 1.38
C ASN A 269 4.78 -4.29 2.64
N ILE A 270 3.88 -3.64 3.38
CA ILE A 270 4.19 -3.00 4.66
C ILE A 270 3.25 -3.51 5.74
N ALA A 271 3.83 -4.02 6.83
CA ALA A 271 3.12 -4.43 8.03
C ALA A 271 3.50 -3.58 9.24
N LEU A 272 2.53 -3.35 10.12
CA LEU A 272 2.72 -2.68 11.40
C LEU A 272 2.40 -3.63 12.54
N ASP A 273 3.27 -3.69 13.55
CA ASP A 273 2.91 -4.36 14.80
C ASP A 273 2.10 -3.44 15.72
N SER A 274 1.65 -4.00 16.84
CA SER A 274 0.89 -3.28 17.88
C SER A 274 1.62 -2.09 18.55
N GLN A 275 2.88 -1.81 18.21
CA GLN A 275 3.64 -0.64 18.66
C GLN A 275 3.85 0.38 17.53
N GLY A 276 3.41 0.07 16.31
CA GLY A 276 3.66 0.89 15.12
C GLY A 276 5.05 0.70 14.54
N ASN A 277 5.77 -0.37 14.91
CA ASN A 277 7.02 -0.76 14.27
C ASN A 277 6.74 -1.17 12.82
N VAL A 278 7.62 -0.76 11.91
CA VAL A 278 7.43 -0.96 10.46
C VAL A 278 8.20 -2.19 9.99
N TYR A 279 7.48 -3.10 9.36
CA TYR A 279 8.02 -4.28 8.69
C TYR A 279 7.79 -4.11 7.19
N VAL A 280 8.84 -4.36 6.40
CA VAL A 280 8.82 -4.21 4.95
C VAL A 280 9.13 -5.57 4.36
N ILE A 281 8.25 -6.04 3.49
CA ILE A 281 8.28 -7.37 2.90
C ILE A 281 8.66 -7.19 1.44
N GLU A 282 9.59 -8.01 0.94
CA GLU A 282 10.06 -7.89 -0.43
C GLU A 282 9.30 -8.80 -1.41
N ASP A 283 8.91 -8.20 -2.55
CA ASP A 283 8.61 -8.85 -3.83
C ASP A 283 9.93 -9.28 -4.52
N ALA A 284 10.72 -10.04 -3.77
CA ALA A 284 11.96 -10.59 -4.26
C ALA A 284 12.14 -12.03 -3.81
N PRO A 285 13.01 -12.79 -4.48
CA PRO A 285 13.55 -12.54 -5.78
C PRO A 285 12.83 -13.42 -6.79
N ASN A 286 12.08 -12.78 -7.68
CA ASN A 286 11.62 -13.34 -8.94
C ASN A 286 12.83 -13.90 -9.74
N GLY A 287 13.26 -15.13 -9.41
CA GLY A 287 14.41 -15.84 -9.99
C GLY A 287 15.62 -16.14 -9.09
N SER A 288 15.62 -15.85 -7.77
CA SER A 288 16.71 -16.33 -6.88
C SER A 288 16.31 -17.50 -5.98
N SER A 289 17.33 -18.25 -5.56
CA SER A 289 17.19 -19.47 -4.79
C SER A 289 16.88 -19.28 -3.31
N THR A 290 16.70 -18.04 -2.87
CA THR A 290 16.68 -17.68 -1.44
C THR A 290 15.34 -17.10 -0.96
N GLY A 291 14.39 -16.74 -1.82
CA GLY A 291 13.13 -16.11 -1.38
C GLY A 291 13.33 -14.72 -0.76
N GLY A 292 12.23 -13.98 -0.57
CA GLY A 292 12.26 -12.59 -0.11
C GLY A 292 12.70 -12.41 1.34
N ASP A 293 13.37 -11.30 1.61
CA ASP A 293 13.67 -10.91 2.98
C ASP A 293 12.53 -10.03 3.53
N ILE A 294 12.39 -10.05 4.85
CA ILE A 294 11.57 -9.12 5.62
C ILE A 294 12.52 -8.26 6.44
N TRP A 295 12.31 -6.96 6.36
CA TRP A 295 13.11 -5.93 7.01
C TRP A 295 12.32 -5.25 8.12
N PHE A 296 12.93 -5.07 9.28
CA PHE A 296 12.39 -4.27 10.37
C PHE A 296 13.03 -2.87 10.35
N PHE A 297 12.23 -1.85 10.06
CA PHE A 297 12.68 -0.45 9.99
C PHE A 297 12.58 0.17 11.38
N ARG A 298 13.74 0.32 12.02
CA ARG A 298 13.85 0.77 13.40
C ARG A 298 13.96 2.29 13.46
N ASP A 299 12.80 2.95 13.54
CA ASP A 299 12.64 4.38 13.81
C ASP A 299 12.38 4.59 15.32
N LYS A 300 13.45 4.74 16.09
CA LYS A 300 13.42 4.73 17.55
C LYS A 300 12.80 6.00 18.12
N ASN A 301 12.98 7.14 17.45
CA ASN A 301 12.42 8.42 17.88
C ASN A 301 11.04 8.69 17.24
N SER A 302 10.60 7.84 16.31
CA SER A 302 9.33 7.94 15.58
C SER A 302 9.18 9.32 14.94
N ASP A 303 10.21 9.74 14.18
CA ASP A 303 10.24 10.99 13.43
C ASP A 303 10.04 10.80 11.91
N GLY A 304 9.88 9.55 11.46
CA GLY A 304 9.70 9.17 10.07
C GLY A 304 11.01 8.86 9.35
N VAL A 305 12.14 8.75 10.04
CA VAL A 305 13.43 8.34 9.47
C VAL A 305 14.06 7.26 10.37
N ALA A 306 14.26 6.06 9.83
CA ALA A 306 14.81 4.95 10.58
C ALA A 306 16.31 5.15 10.88
N GLU A 307 16.74 4.88 12.12
CA GLU A 307 18.17 4.81 12.44
C GLU A 307 18.82 3.51 11.98
N SER A 308 18.03 2.46 11.74
CA SER A 308 18.50 1.17 11.24
C SER A 308 17.43 0.46 10.43
N VAL A 309 17.82 -0.23 9.36
CA VAL A 309 17.00 -1.25 8.71
C VAL A 309 17.59 -2.62 9.03
N ASP A 310 16.84 -3.42 9.79
CA ASP A 310 17.31 -4.66 10.34
C ASP A 310 16.79 -5.84 9.54
N HIS A 311 17.66 -6.77 9.16
CA HIS A 311 17.23 -8.00 8.53
C HIS A 311 16.49 -8.85 9.58
N PHE A 312 15.16 -8.91 9.47
CA PHE A 312 14.28 -9.52 10.45
C PHE A 312 14.10 -11.02 10.19
N MET A 313 13.78 -11.38 8.95
CA MET A 313 13.55 -12.77 8.54
C MET A 313 13.88 -12.92 7.06
N SER A 314 14.35 -14.10 6.67
CA SER A 314 14.43 -14.51 5.27
C SER A 314 13.55 -15.75 5.13
N ILE A 315 12.61 -15.78 4.19
CA ILE A 315 11.71 -16.94 4.06
C ILE A 315 12.45 -18.18 3.57
N ARG A 316 13.57 -18.01 2.83
CA ARG A 316 14.42 -19.12 2.36
C ARG A 316 13.70 -20.13 1.48
N VAL A 317 12.59 -19.74 0.85
CA VAL A 317 11.81 -20.57 -0.07
C VAL A 317 12.15 -20.18 -1.51
N HIS A 318 12.52 -21.17 -2.32
CA HIS A 318 13.03 -20.95 -3.66
C HIS A 318 11.93 -20.41 -4.59
N GLY A 319 12.22 -19.27 -5.22
CA GLY A 319 11.34 -18.65 -6.21
C GLY A 319 9.96 -18.25 -5.68
N SER A 320 9.85 -18.01 -4.38
CA SER A 320 8.67 -17.38 -3.78
C SER A 320 9.00 -15.95 -3.37
N GLU A 321 8.00 -15.09 -3.35
CA GLU A 321 7.99 -13.89 -2.52
C GLU A 321 7.11 -14.07 -1.28
N ALA A 322 7.25 -13.13 -0.37
CA ALA A 322 6.43 -13.00 0.82
C ALA A 322 5.42 -11.88 0.56
N THR A 323 4.16 -12.06 0.98
CA THR A 323 3.14 -11.01 0.88
C THR A 323 2.11 -11.10 2.01
N GLY A 324 1.28 -10.07 2.19
CA GLY A 324 0.13 -10.13 3.09
C GLY A 324 0.47 -10.37 4.57
N MET A 325 1.58 -9.81 5.05
CA MET A 325 1.96 -9.93 6.45
C MET A 325 1.00 -9.14 7.36
N ILE A 326 0.38 -9.81 8.33
CA ILE A 326 -0.58 -9.20 9.26
C ILE A 326 -0.30 -9.68 10.68
N PHE A 327 -0.18 -8.73 11.63
CA PHE A 327 -0.12 -9.06 13.05
C PHE A 327 -1.49 -9.44 13.59
N ASN A 328 -1.54 -10.43 14.47
CA ASN A 328 -2.78 -10.85 15.11
C ASN A 328 -3.21 -9.81 16.17
N PRO A 329 -4.33 -9.08 15.97
CA PRO A 329 -4.76 -8.05 16.92
C PRO A 329 -5.20 -8.62 18.28
N ALA A 330 -5.59 -9.90 18.34
CA ALA A 330 -5.94 -10.58 19.59
C ALA A 330 -4.71 -11.15 20.32
N ASN A 331 -3.62 -11.41 19.61
CA ASN A 331 -2.36 -11.88 20.16
C ASN A 331 -1.19 -11.17 19.46
N PRO A 332 -0.72 -10.02 19.98
CA PRO A 332 0.26 -9.16 19.29
C PRO A 332 1.66 -9.77 19.18
N LEU A 333 1.87 -10.99 19.69
CA LEU A 333 3.08 -11.77 19.50
C LEU A 333 3.02 -12.70 18.27
N GLU A 334 1.86 -12.80 17.63
CA GLU A 334 1.67 -13.62 16.44
C GLU A 334 1.49 -12.74 15.21
N PHE A 335 2.05 -13.19 14.10
CA PHE A 335 1.77 -12.65 12.78
C PHE A 335 1.63 -13.77 11.77
N CYS A 336 0.82 -13.52 10.75
CA CYS A 336 0.71 -14.36 9.57
C CYS A 336 1.44 -13.70 8.40
N LEU A 337 1.81 -14.51 7.43
CA LEU A 337 2.52 -14.13 6.21
C LEU A 337 2.12 -15.13 5.12
N ASN A 338 1.88 -14.66 3.90
CA ASN A 338 1.70 -15.52 2.74
C ASN A 338 3.05 -15.76 2.04
N VAL A 339 3.34 -17.02 1.72
CA VAL A 339 4.43 -17.41 0.83
C VAL A 339 3.81 -17.69 -0.53
N GLN A 340 4.04 -16.79 -1.47
CA GLN A 340 3.41 -16.80 -2.78
C GLN A 340 4.26 -17.54 -3.82
N HIS A 341 3.56 -18.23 -4.72
CA HIS A 341 4.04 -18.91 -5.93
C HIS A 341 5.39 -19.63 -5.82
N PRO A 342 5.67 -20.39 -4.73
CA PRO A 342 6.96 -21.08 -4.60
C PRO A 342 7.15 -22.07 -5.75
N THR A 343 8.37 -22.12 -6.30
CA THR A 343 8.70 -23.01 -7.44
C THR A 343 8.36 -24.48 -7.16
N SER A 344 8.42 -24.90 -5.90
CA SER A 344 8.06 -26.26 -5.46
C SER A 344 6.59 -26.61 -5.61
N THR A 345 5.72 -25.65 -5.93
CA THR A 345 4.27 -25.83 -6.11
C THR A 345 3.74 -25.27 -7.42
N ASP A 346 4.62 -24.80 -8.31
CA ASP A 346 4.21 -24.28 -9.63
C ASP A 346 3.47 -25.36 -10.42
N LEU A 347 2.18 -25.14 -10.66
CA LEU A 347 1.29 -26.07 -11.34
C LEU A 347 1.70 -26.35 -12.80
N ALA A 348 2.49 -25.46 -13.43
CA ALA A 348 3.01 -25.71 -14.77
C ALA A 348 4.04 -26.84 -14.81
N THR A 349 4.74 -27.09 -13.69
CA THR A 349 5.87 -28.04 -13.63
C THR A 349 5.73 -29.11 -12.55
N ILE A 350 4.89 -28.88 -11.52
CA ILE A 350 4.64 -29.77 -10.39
C ILE A 350 3.16 -30.21 -10.40
N PRO A 351 2.85 -31.41 -10.91
CA PRO A 351 1.50 -31.94 -10.88
C PRO A 351 0.99 -32.05 -9.43
N ASN A 352 -0.12 -31.38 -9.13
CA ASN A 352 -0.73 -31.24 -7.79
C ASN A 352 0.03 -30.31 -6.81
N GLY A 353 0.84 -29.37 -7.31
CA GLY A 353 1.30 -28.25 -6.50
C GLY A 353 0.12 -27.54 -5.82
N LEU A 354 0.23 -27.27 -4.52
CA LEU A 354 -0.87 -26.68 -3.74
C LEU A 354 -0.89 -25.14 -3.78
N GLY A 355 0.00 -24.53 -4.58
CA GLY A 355 0.16 -23.09 -4.70
C GLY A 355 0.67 -22.45 -3.40
N ASP A 356 0.21 -21.23 -3.17
CA ASP A 356 0.59 -20.37 -2.06
C ASP A 356 0.26 -20.99 -0.70
N SER A 357 0.92 -20.50 0.35
CA SER A 357 0.65 -20.96 1.72
C SER A 357 0.66 -19.81 2.73
N VAL A 358 -0.16 -19.91 3.76
CA VAL A 358 -0.16 -18.97 4.89
C VAL A 358 0.65 -19.57 6.04
N TRP A 359 1.69 -18.87 6.46
CA TRP A 359 2.53 -19.24 7.59
C TRP A 359 2.20 -18.36 8.78
N MET A 360 2.18 -18.94 9.98
CA MET A 360 1.97 -18.21 11.23
C MET A 360 3.19 -18.37 12.12
N PHE A 361 3.66 -17.25 12.66
CA PHE A 361 4.82 -17.17 13.53
C PHE A 361 4.43 -16.65 14.90
N ASN A 362 5.19 -17.06 15.93
CA ASN A 362 4.99 -16.61 17.30
C ASN A 362 6.31 -16.10 17.89
N LEU A 363 6.31 -14.84 18.31
CA LEU A 363 7.46 -14.09 18.81
C LEU A 363 7.71 -14.25 20.31
N ALA A 364 6.89 -15.00 21.05
CA ALA A 364 6.99 -15.10 22.51
C ALA A 364 8.36 -15.58 23.01
N ASN A 365 9.04 -16.41 22.21
CA ASN A 365 10.28 -17.10 22.60
C ASN A 365 11.55 -16.42 22.07
N ILE A 366 11.47 -15.23 21.46
CA ILE A 366 12.69 -14.56 20.99
C ILE A 366 13.54 -14.08 22.18
N PRO A 367 14.89 -14.04 22.06
CA PRO A 367 15.76 -13.62 23.16
C PRO A 367 15.50 -12.19 23.67
N ASN A 368 15.01 -11.30 22.82
CA ASN A 368 14.72 -9.91 23.17
C ASN A 368 13.39 -9.78 23.93
N GLN A 369 13.38 -10.18 25.19
CA GLN A 369 12.20 -10.14 26.05
C GLN A 369 11.72 -8.71 26.38
N GLY A 370 12.56 -7.68 26.18
CA GLY A 370 12.14 -6.28 26.29
C GLY A 370 11.18 -5.89 25.17
N PHE A 371 11.50 -6.29 23.94
CA PHE A 371 10.63 -6.12 22.77
C PHE A 371 9.31 -6.89 22.93
N VAL A 372 9.36 -8.16 23.31
CA VAL A 372 8.15 -8.99 23.57
C VAL A 372 7.21 -8.31 24.57
N LYS A 373 7.76 -7.77 25.67
CA LYS A 373 6.97 -7.03 26.67
C LYS A 373 6.40 -5.71 26.14
N SER A 374 7.01 -5.10 25.13
CA SER A 374 6.49 -3.87 24.52
C SER A 374 5.28 -4.20 23.64
N LEU A 375 5.38 -5.23 22.78
CA LEU A 375 4.26 -5.68 21.94
C LEU A 375 3.00 -5.97 22.75
N LEU A 376 3.14 -6.68 23.87
CA LEU A 376 2.01 -7.00 24.75
C LEU A 376 1.32 -5.78 25.38
N LYS A 377 1.98 -4.62 25.42
CA LYS A 377 1.38 -3.40 25.99
C LYS A 377 0.46 -2.70 25.00
N GLY A 378 0.71 -2.85 23.69
CA GLY A 378 -0.06 -2.25 22.61
C GLY A 378 -0.11 -0.72 22.63
N ASN A 379 -0.19 -0.10 21.46
CA ASN A 379 -0.61 1.29 21.29
C ASN A 379 -1.56 1.31 20.09
N ARG A 380 -2.77 1.85 20.30
CA ARG A 380 -3.89 1.85 19.32
C ARG A 380 -3.72 2.86 18.18
N ASN A 381 -2.51 2.99 17.62
CA ASN A 381 -2.21 4.01 16.62
C ASN A 381 -1.84 3.41 15.26
N THR A 382 -2.29 2.19 14.96
CA THR A 382 -2.06 1.48 13.69
C THR A 382 -3.40 1.13 13.06
N ASN A 383 -3.46 1.15 11.74
CA ASN A 383 -4.66 0.80 10.97
C ASN A 383 -4.73 -0.67 10.53
N GLN A 384 -3.84 -1.51 11.08
CA GLN A 384 -3.78 -2.96 10.90
C GLN A 384 -4.29 -3.70 12.13
#